data_AF-A0A0D9XJ17-F1
#
_entry.id   AF-A0A0D9XJ17-F1
#
_cell.length_a   1.000
_cell.length_b   1.000
_cell.length_c   1.000
_cell.angle_alpha   90.00
_cell.angle_beta   90.00
_cell.angle_gamma   90.00
#
_symmetry.space_group_name_H-M   'P 1'
#
loop_
_entity.id
_entity.type
_entity.pdbx_description
1 polymer ?
#
loop_
_entity_poly.entity_id
_entity_poly.type
_entity_poly.pdbx_seq_one_letter_code
_entity_poly.pdbx_strand_id
1 'polypeptide(L)'
;MAKESPEVACVDEDSNKEFAKEFRERIKETRGWLLAIAGLIASVTYQAGFNPPGGVWGADDEARGQVAGTPILHSKSPGRYYTFCCSNAIAFTCSVFLILILGGMRIMYKYVVLTAVTLLDVTSLLLSYAVGSSTDHVLAAFIAVIVVLLYMTMAINMVVVVFSQRRPF
;
A
#
# COMPACT_ATOMS: atom_id res chain seq x y z
N MET A 1 -38.25 -7.79 -45.89
CA MET A 1 -37.72 -8.07 -44.53
C MET A 1 -36.72 -9.22 -44.66
N ALA A 2 -35.43 -8.89 -44.79
CA ALA A 2 -34.38 -9.91 -44.80
C ALA A 2 -34.20 -10.44 -43.38
N LYS A 3 -34.38 -11.75 -43.22
CA LYS A 3 -34.23 -12.49 -41.96
C LYS A 3 -32.73 -12.71 -41.78
N GLU A 4 -32.12 -12.05 -40.80
CA GLU A 4 -30.75 -12.37 -40.37
C GLU A 4 -30.67 -13.88 -40.09
N SER A 5 -29.74 -14.54 -40.77
CA SER A 5 -29.53 -15.99 -40.66
C SER A 5 -28.94 -16.29 -39.28
N PRO A 6 -29.42 -17.33 -38.56
CA PRO A 6 -28.93 -17.71 -37.24
C PRO A 6 -27.42 -18.03 -37.18
N GLU A 7 -26.80 -18.23 -38.35
CA GLU A 7 -25.37 -18.51 -38.52
C GLU A 7 -24.47 -17.30 -38.24
N VAL A 8 -24.95 -16.06 -38.45
CA VAL A 8 -24.16 -14.84 -38.16
C VAL A 8 -24.12 -14.55 -36.65
N ALA A 9 -25.22 -14.82 -35.95
CA ALA A 9 -25.32 -14.60 -34.50
C ALA A 9 -24.43 -15.55 -33.69
N CYS A 10 -24.29 -16.81 -34.09
CA CYS A 10 -23.43 -17.77 -33.38
C CYS A 10 -21.94 -17.51 -33.63
N VAL A 11 -21.55 -16.99 -34.80
CA VAL A 11 -20.15 -16.66 -35.11
C VAL A 11 -19.66 -15.47 -34.29
N ASP A 12 -20.49 -14.43 -34.10
CA ASP A 12 -20.13 -13.29 -33.25
C ASP A 12 -20.05 -13.68 -31.76
N GLU A 13 -20.91 -14.58 -31.30
CA GLU A 13 -20.91 -15.01 -29.89
C GLU A 13 -19.68 -15.88 -29.55
N ASP A 14 -19.26 -16.77 -30.45
CA ASP A 14 -18.06 -17.58 -30.28
C ASP A 14 -16.78 -16.75 -30.41
N SER A 15 -16.71 -15.82 -31.37
CA SER A 15 -15.61 -14.86 -31.52
C SER A 15 -15.44 -13.99 -30.25
N ASN A 16 -16.54 -13.49 -29.70
CA ASN A 16 -16.51 -12.71 -28.46
C ASN A 16 -16.09 -13.54 -27.23
N LYS A 17 -16.51 -14.82 -27.16
CA LYS A 17 -16.08 -15.74 -26.09
C LYS A 17 -14.59 -16.07 -26.18
N GLU A 18 -14.07 -16.25 -27.39
CA GLU A 18 -12.67 -16.55 -27.65
C GLU A 18 -11.77 -15.35 -27.32
N PHE A 19 -12.13 -14.15 -27.78
CA PHE A 19 -11.45 -12.90 -27.41
C PHE A 19 -11.45 -12.67 -25.89
N ALA A 20 -12.59 -12.87 -25.22
CA ALA A 20 -12.68 -12.73 -23.77
C ALA A 20 -11.84 -13.78 -23.02
N LYS A 21 -11.65 -14.97 -23.59
CA LYS A 21 -10.79 -16.02 -23.02
C LYS A 21 -9.31 -15.65 -23.14
N GLU A 22 -8.88 -15.22 -24.33
CA GLU A 22 -7.51 -14.75 -24.58
C GLU A 22 -7.16 -13.56 -23.69
N PHE A 23 -8.06 -12.58 -23.59
CA PHE A 23 -7.88 -11.42 -22.71
C PHE A 23 -7.74 -11.82 -21.23
N ARG A 24 -8.55 -12.78 -20.76
CA ARG A 24 -8.44 -13.30 -19.39
C ARG A 24 -7.12 -14.05 -19.14
N GLU A 25 -6.62 -14.79 -20.11
CA GLU A 25 -5.33 -15.48 -20.02
C GLU A 25 -4.17 -14.48 -19.96
N ARG A 26 -4.16 -13.49 -20.85
CA ARG A 26 -3.21 -12.36 -20.83
C ARG A 26 -3.18 -11.63 -19.49
N ILE A 27 -4.35 -11.37 -18.89
CA ILE A 27 -4.46 -10.75 -17.56
C ILE A 27 -3.87 -11.65 -16.48
N LYS A 28 -4.17 -12.96 -16.50
CA LYS A 28 -3.66 -13.91 -15.50
C LYS A 28 -2.14 -14.01 -15.54
N GLU A 29 -1.57 -14.06 -16.74
CA GLU A 29 -0.12 -14.09 -16.93
C GLU A 29 0.52 -12.81 -16.40
N THR A 30 0.04 -11.64 -16.84
CA THR A 30 0.53 -10.33 -16.40
C THR A 30 0.43 -10.17 -14.88
N ARG A 31 -0.66 -10.67 -14.28
CA ARG A 31 -0.87 -10.66 -12.82
C ARG A 31 0.20 -11.45 -12.07
N GLY A 32 0.60 -12.61 -12.57
CA GLY A 32 1.67 -13.42 -11.97
C GLY A 32 3.00 -12.67 -11.94
N TRP A 33 3.37 -12.06 -13.06
CA TRP A 33 4.58 -11.24 -13.19
C TRP A 33 4.57 -10.02 -12.26
N LEU A 34 3.46 -9.28 -12.22
CA LEU A 34 3.32 -8.11 -11.35
C LEU A 34 3.38 -8.47 -9.86
N LEU A 35 2.82 -9.61 -9.45
CA LEU A 35 2.93 -10.11 -8.08
C LEU A 35 4.38 -10.46 -7.71
N ALA A 36 5.10 -11.10 -8.63
CA ALA A 36 6.52 -11.41 -8.41
C ALA A 36 7.34 -10.12 -8.25
N ILE A 37 7.16 -9.15 -9.15
CA ILE A 37 7.86 -7.86 -9.09
C ILE A 37 7.51 -7.10 -7.79
N ALA A 38 6.24 -7.05 -7.41
CA ALA A 38 5.82 -6.39 -6.17
C ALA A 38 6.41 -7.08 -4.93
N GLY A 39 6.46 -8.42 -4.89
CA GLY A 39 7.12 -9.17 -3.82
C GLY A 39 8.62 -8.87 -3.73
N LEU A 40 9.31 -8.78 -4.88
CA LEU A 40 10.71 -8.39 -4.94
C LEU A 40 10.93 -6.98 -4.40
N ILE A 41 10.13 -5.99 -4.82
CA ILE A 41 10.24 -4.62 -4.32
C ILE A 41 9.98 -4.56 -2.81
N ALA A 42 8.96 -5.27 -2.31
CA ALA A 42 8.67 -5.35 -0.87
C ALA A 42 9.86 -5.96 -0.08
N SER A 43 10.50 -7.00 -0.61
CA SER A 43 11.65 -7.63 0.04
C SER A 43 12.89 -6.72 0.07
N VAL A 44 13.19 -6.03 -1.04
CA VAL A 44 14.33 -5.12 -1.15
C VAL A 44 14.17 -3.90 -0.24
N THR A 45 12.97 -3.32 -0.22
CA THR A 45 12.65 -2.17 0.64
C THR A 45 12.65 -2.54 2.12
N TYR A 46 12.19 -3.74 2.50
CA TYR A 46 12.29 -4.25 3.87
C TYR A 46 13.75 -4.39 4.32
N GLN A 47 14.60 -4.98 3.47
CA GLN A 47 16.03 -5.13 3.77
C GLN A 47 16.74 -3.78 3.93
N ALA A 48 16.38 -2.80 3.09
CA ALA A 48 16.93 -1.45 3.16
C ALA A 48 16.52 -0.67 4.43
N GLY A 49 15.39 -1.04 5.05
CA GLY A 49 14.95 -0.47 6.33
C GLY A 49 15.81 -0.92 7.51
N PHE A 50 16.24 -2.19 7.53
CA PHE A 50 17.11 -2.73 8.58
C PHE A 50 18.59 -2.39 8.36
N ASN A 51 19.03 -2.30 7.10
CA ASN A 51 20.39 -1.96 6.73
C ASN A 51 20.41 -0.67 5.90
N PRO A 52 20.37 0.51 6.55
CA PRO A 52 20.42 1.77 5.83
C PRO A 52 21.77 1.90 5.09
N PRO A 53 21.77 2.44 3.86
CA PRO A 53 22.98 2.61 3.07
C PRO A 53 23.96 3.53 3.81
N GLY A 54 25.18 3.02 4.02
CA GLY A 54 26.21 3.68 4.82
C GLY A 54 26.37 3.13 6.24
N GLY A 55 25.49 2.23 6.68
CA GLY A 55 25.58 1.58 7.99
C GLY A 55 25.13 2.48 9.15
N VAL A 56 25.24 1.93 10.35
CA VAL A 56 24.97 2.64 11.61
C VAL A 56 26.28 2.88 12.34
N TRP A 57 26.34 3.95 13.13
CA TRP A 57 27.49 4.17 14.01
C TRP A 57 27.59 3.02 15.03
N GLY A 58 28.77 2.40 15.12
CA GLY A 58 29.00 1.23 15.97
C GLY A 58 29.38 1.56 17.42
N ALA A 59 29.69 2.83 17.71
CA ALA A 59 30.07 3.30 19.03
C ALA A 59 29.58 4.74 19.25
N ASP A 60 29.34 5.09 20.51
CA ASP A 60 29.07 6.46 20.91
C ASP A 60 30.35 7.30 20.82
N ASP A 61 30.27 8.48 20.20
CA ASP A 61 31.36 9.45 20.14
C ASP A 61 30.81 10.84 20.50
N GLU A 62 30.89 11.16 21.80
CA GLU A 62 30.38 12.42 22.38
C GLU A 62 31.06 13.65 21.77
N ALA A 63 32.32 13.55 21.34
CA ALA A 63 33.07 14.66 20.75
C ALA A 63 32.50 15.10 19.38
N ARG A 64 31.83 14.20 18.67
CA ARG A 64 31.16 14.44 17.39
C ARG A 64 29.64 14.47 17.48
N GLY A 65 29.08 14.28 18.68
CA GLY A 65 27.64 14.16 18.92
C GLY A 65 27.03 12.93 18.23
N GLN A 66 27.80 11.85 18.09
CA GLN A 66 27.37 10.63 17.39
C GLN A 66 26.91 9.59 18.40
N VAL A 67 25.68 9.10 18.22
CA VAL A 67 25.09 8.06 19.06
C VAL A 67 25.09 6.74 18.30
N ALA A 68 25.49 5.65 18.94
CA ALA A 68 25.48 4.32 18.38
C ALA A 68 24.08 3.94 17.88
N GLY A 69 24.01 3.28 16.73
CA GLY A 69 22.74 2.93 16.08
C GLY A 69 22.13 4.06 15.24
N THR A 70 22.66 5.29 15.28
CA THR A 70 22.22 6.33 14.34
C THR A 70 22.72 6.04 12.93
N PRO A 71 21.89 6.19 11.87
CA PRO A 71 22.32 5.99 10.50
C PRO A 71 23.41 6.99 10.13
N ILE A 72 24.53 6.52 9.58
CA ILE A 72 25.67 7.39 9.20
C ILE A 72 25.23 8.43 8.15
N LEU A 73 24.26 8.07 7.30
CA LEU A 73 23.67 8.96 6.29
C LEU A 73 22.81 10.08 6.90
N HIS A 74 22.18 9.85 8.05
CA HIS A 74 21.42 10.88 8.78
C HIS A 74 22.35 11.98 9.30
N SER A 75 23.52 11.60 9.83
CA SER A 75 24.53 12.54 10.36
C SER A 75 25.23 13.34 9.25
N LYS A 76 25.45 12.75 8.07
CA LYS A 76 26.17 13.40 6.97
C LYS A 76 25.28 14.27 6.07
N SER A 77 24.04 13.88 5.85
CA SER A 77 23.09 14.62 4.99
C SER A 77 21.63 14.26 5.32
N PRO A 78 21.00 14.93 6.29
CA PRO A 78 19.65 14.56 6.75
C PRO A 78 18.60 14.60 5.63
N GLY A 79 18.67 15.58 4.72
CA GLY A 79 17.74 15.68 3.58
C GLY A 79 17.77 14.48 2.63
N ARG A 80 18.94 13.86 2.40
CA ARG A 80 19.07 12.67 1.54
C ARG A 80 18.61 11.40 2.26
N TYR A 81 18.76 11.36 3.57
CA TYR A 81 18.26 10.27 4.40
C TYR A 81 16.72 10.24 4.38
N TYR A 82 16.07 11.40 4.54
CA TYR A 82 14.61 11.50 4.47
C TYR A 82 14.06 11.12 3.09
N THR A 83 14.67 11.57 1.99
CA THR A 83 14.20 11.18 0.64
C THR A 83 14.39 9.69 0.36
N PHE A 84 15.46 9.07 0.87
CA PHE A 84 15.66 7.63 0.77
C PHE A 84 14.63 6.84 1.60
N CYS A 85 14.40 7.22 2.86
CA CYS A 85 13.43 6.57 3.72
C CYS A 85 11.99 6.74 3.20
N CYS A 86 11.59 7.94 2.78
CA CYS A 86 10.25 8.19 2.25
C CYS A 86 10.01 7.44 0.94
N SER A 87 10.98 7.43 0.02
CA SER A 87 10.82 6.71 -1.25
C SER A 87 10.73 5.19 -1.06
N ASN A 88 11.55 4.60 -0.19
CA ASN A 88 11.45 3.18 0.15
C ASN A 88 10.14 2.84 0.87
N ALA A 89 9.66 3.70 1.77
CA ALA A 89 8.38 3.49 2.47
C ALA A 89 7.19 3.52 1.49
N ILE A 90 7.19 4.48 0.55
CA ILE A 90 6.16 4.56 -0.51
C ILE A 90 6.24 3.34 -1.42
N ALA A 91 7.44 2.92 -1.84
CA ALA A 91 7.63 1.75 -2.69
C ALA A 91 7.17 0.45 -2.02
N PHE A 92 7.48 0.28 -0.72
CA PHE A 92 7.00 -0.86 0.07
C PHE A 92 5.47 -0.86 0.17
N THR A 93 4.88 0.28 0.49
CA THR A 93 3.43 0.45 0.65
C THR A 93 2.73 0.15 -0.68
N CYS A 94 3.12 0.79 -1.78
CA CYS A 94 2.59 0.52 -3.12
C CYS A 94 2.70 -0.97 -3.51
N SER A 95 3.81 -1.63 -3.16
CA SER A 95 4.01 -3.05 -3.44
C SER A 95 3.03 -3.93 -2.67
N VAL A 96 2.79 -3.62 -1.39
CA VAL A 96 1.78 -4.32 -0.58
C VAL A 96 0.39 -4.14 -1.18
N PHE A 97 -0.01 -2.91 -1.53
CA PHE A 97 -1.29 -2.65 -2.19
C PHE A 97 -1.43 -3.45 -3.51
N LEU A 98 -0.39 -3.49 -4.34
CA LEU A 98 -0.38 -4.29 -5.57
C LEU A 98 -0.53 -5.78 -5.28
N ILE A 99 0.20 -6.33 -4.30
CA ILE A 99 0.08 -7.73 -3.89
C ILE A 99 -1.34 -8.06 -3.43
N LEU A 100 -1.97 -7.18 -2.65
CA LEU A 100 -3.32 -7.37 -2.16
C LEU A 100 -4.33 -7.34 -3.32
N ILE A 101 -4.26 -6.33 -4.19
CA ILE A 101 -5.17 -6.17 -5.34
C ILE A 101 -5.02 -7.33 -6.32
N LEU A 102 -3.80 -7.71 -6.68
CA LEU A 102 -3.54 -8.76 -7.67
C LEU A 102 -3.62 -10.18 -7.09
N GLY A 103 -3.34 -10.38 -5.80
CA GLY A 103 -3.29 -11.70 -5.15
C GLY A 103 -4.61 -12.46 -5.15
N GLY A 104 -5.69 -11.85 -5.64
CA GLY A 104 -6.98 -12.53 -5.80
C GLY A 104 -7.66 -12.85 -4.47
N MET A 105 -7.21 -12.26 -3.36
CA MET A 105 -7.94 -12.30 -2.10
C MET A 105 -9.39 -11.87 -2.37
N ARG A 106 -10.35 -12.62 -1.81
CA ARG A 106 -11.77 -12.26 -1.89
C ARG A 106 -11.91 -10.79 -1.48
N ILE A 107 -12.72 -10.04 -2.22
CA ILE A 107 -12.94 -8.58 -2.04
C ILE A 107 -13.11 -8.23 -0.56
N MET A 108 -13.78 -9.09 0.20
CA MET A 108 -13.99 -8.98 1.65
C MET A 108 -12.68 -8.92 2.47
N TYR A 109 -11.70 -9.78 2.22
CA TYR A 109 -10.41 -9.75 2.93
C TYR A 109 -9.49 -8.65 2.40
N LYS A 110 -9.59 -8.29 1.12
CA LYS A 110 -8.88 -7.13 0.55
C LYS A 110 -9.27 -5.85 1.27
N TYR A 111 -10.57 -5.63 1.50
CA TYR A 111 -11.04 -4.46 2.25
C TYR A 111 -10.47 -4.45 3.66
N VAL A 112 -10.55 -5.56 4.41
CA VAL A 112 -10.01 -5.62 5.78
C VAL A 112 -8.51 -5.34 5.83
N VAL A 113 -7.73 -5.93 4.92
CA VAL A 113 -6.27 -5.71 4.91
C VAL A 113 -5.91 -4.30 4.42
N LEU A 114 -6.59 -3.76 3.40
CA LEU A 114 -6.41 -2.35 3.01
C LEU A 114 -6.72 -1.43 4.18
N THR A 115 -7.85 -1.65 4.86
CA THR A 115 -8.23 -0.87 6.03
C THR A 115 -7.16 -0.96 7.11
N ALA A 116 -6.66 -2.15 7.44
CA ALA A 116 -5.59 -2.31 8.44
C ALA A 116 -4.29 -1.56 8.07
N VAL A 117 -3.89 -1.60 6.80
CA VAL A 117 -2.72 -0.85 6.29
C VAL A 117 -2.97 0.67 6.38
N THR A 118 -4.16 1.14 6.05
CA THR A 118 -4.54 2.56 6.21
C THR A 118 -4.53 2.98 7.68
N LEU A 119 -5.00 2.14 8.62
CA LEU A 119 -4.93 2.45 10.05
C LEU A 119 -3.47 2.62 10.51
N LEU A 120 -2.59 1.69 10.10
CA LEU A 120 -1.16 1.78 10.42
C LEU A 120 -0.52 3.05 9.85
N ASP A 121 -0.80 3.40 8.60
CA ASP A 121 -0.27 4.61 7.95
C ASP A 121 -0.75 5.88 8.67
N VAL A 122 -2.04 5.96 8.99
CA VAL A 122 -2.61 7.12 9.69
C VAL A 122 -2.07 7.22 11.12
N THR A 123 -1.87 6.11 11.84
CA THR A 123 -1.21 6.15 13.17
C THR A 123 0.24 6.60 13.10
N SER A 124 0.99 6.18 12.07
CA SER A 124 2.36 6.58 11.83
C SER A 124 2.46 8.08 11.55
N LEU A 125 1.53 8.62 10.74
CA LEU A 125 1.41 10.05 10.48
C LEU A 125 1.11 10.85 11.76
N LEU A 126 0.21 10.34 12.60
CA LEU A 126 -0.14 10.99 13.87
C LEU A 126 1.07 11.04 14.82
N LEU A 127 1.83 9.95 14.89
CA LEU A 127 3.01 9.85 15.76
C LEU A 127 4.16 10.73 15.25
N SER A 128 4.44 10.70 13.95
CA SER A 128 5.41 11.59 13.30
C SER A 128 5.05 13.06 13.52
N TYR A 129 3.76 13.39 13.37
CA TYR A 129 3.27 14.75 13.58
C TYR A 129 3.34 15.16 15.07
N ALA A 130 2.97 14.28 16.01
CA ALA A 130 3.06 14.55 17.44
C ALA A 130 4.51 14.78 17.91
N VAL A 131 5.46 14.08 17.30
CA VAL A 131 6.90 14.23 17.60
C VAL A 131 7.50 15.45 16.90
N GLY A 132 7.06 15.76 15.67
CA GLY A 132 7.61 16.85 14.86
C GLY A 132 6.99 18.22 15.11
N SER A 133 5.76 18.30 15.62
CA SER A 133 5.04 19.56 15.75
C SER A 133 5.39 20.28 17.06
N SER A 134 6.47 21.06 17.02
CA SER A 134 6.86 21.95 18.12
C SER A 134 6.34 23.40 17.97
N THR A 135 5.41 23.73 17.04
CA THR A 135 4.98 25.16 16.93
C THR A 135 3.55 25.50 16.47
N ASP A 136 2.68 24.58 16.01
CA ASP A 136 1.31 25.01 15.58
C ASP A 136 0.19 24.06 16.01
N HIS A 137 -0.34 24.28 17.22
CA HIS A 137 -1.44 23.50 17.81
C HIS A 137 -2.75 23.55 17.01
N VAL A 138 -2.96 24.59 16.20
CA VAL A 138 -4.16 24.74 15.37
C VAL A 138 -4.13 23.81 14.16
N LEU A 139 -2.98 23.72 13.48
CA LEU A 139 -2.78 22.79 12.38
C LEU A 139 -2.81 21.33 12.88
N ALA A 140 -2.25 21.11 14.08
CA ALA A 140 -2.29 19.82 14.77
C ALA A 140 -3.71 19.34 15.02
N ALA A 141 -4.54 20.22 15.59
CA ALA A 141 -5.95 19.93 15.86
C ALA A 141 -6.71 19.65 14.55
N PHE A 142 -6.48 20.43 13.50
CA PHE A 142 -7.15 20.24 12.21
C PHE A 142 -6.82 18.88 11.57
N ILE A 143 -5.55 18.49 11.55
CA ILE A 143 -5.12 17.17 11.05
C ILE A 143 -5.72 16.05 11.91
N ALA A 144 -5.71 16.20 13.24
CA ALA A 144 -6.31 15.23 14.14
C ALA A 144 -7.82 15.04 13.90
N VAL A 145 -8.57 16.12 13.65
CA VAL A 145 -10.00 16.04 13.31
C VAL A 145 -10.22 15.27 12.00
N ILE A 146 -9.45 15.57 10.95
CA ILE A 146 -9.54 14.85 9.68
C ILE A 146 -9.27 13.35 9.88
N VAL A 147 -8.24 13.02 10.67
CA VAL A 147 -7.90 11.63 11.00
C VAL A 147 -9.02 10.94 11.75
N VAL A 148 -9.61 11.58 12.77
CA VAL A 148 -10.74 11.01 13.51
C VAL A 148 -11.94 10.76 12.59
N LEU A 149 -12.24 11.68 11.68
CA LEU A 149 -13.31 11.49 10.69
C LEU A 149 -13.02 10.31 9.74
N LEU A 150 -11.76 10.13 9.33
CA LEU A 150 -11.33 8.96 8.55
C LEU A 150 -11.49 7.66 9.35
N TYR A 151 -11.09 7.62 10.62
CA TYR A 151 -11.32 6.46 11.49
C TYR A 151 -12.81 6.14 11.66
N MET A 152 -13.64 7.16 11.84
CA MET A 152 -15.09 7.00 12.00
C MET A 152 -15.75 6.47 10.73
N THR A 153 -15.44 7.03 9.56
CA THR A 153 -15.94 6.51 8.28
C THR A 153 -15.46 5.08 8.01
N MET A 154 -14.22 4.74 8.39
CA MET A 154 -13.70 3.38 8.28
C MET A 154 -14.36 2.40 9.26
N ALA A 155 -14.63 2.80 10.50
CA ALA A 155 -15.35 1.98 11.47
C ALA A 155 -16.78 1.71 11.01
N ILE A 156 -17.47 2.71 10.45
CA ILE A 156 -18.80 2.55 9.85
C ILE A 156 -18.74 1.55 8.69
N ASN A 157 -17.78 1.70 7.77
CA ASN A 157 -17.59 0.76 6.67
C ASN A 157 -17.31 -0.67 7.15
N MET A 158 -16.47 -0.85 8.19
CA MET A 158 -16.19 -2.16 8.79
C MET A 158 -17.44 -2.78 9.42
N VAL A 159 -18.23 -1.99 10.15
CA VAL A 159 -19.51 -2.44 10.73
C VAL A 159 -20.50 -2.84 9.64
N VAL A 160 -20.61 -2.06 8.57
CA VAL A 160 -21.47 -2.38 7.42
C VAL A 160 -21.03 -3.68 6.74
N VAL A 161 -19.72 -3.89 6.55
CA VAL A 161 -19.18 -5.13 5.96
C VAL A 161 -19.44 -6.32 6.88
N VAL A 162 -19.19 -6.21 8.19
CA VAL A 162 -19.48 -7.28 9.16
C VAL A 162 -20.98 -7.58 9.23
N PHE A 163 -21.83 -6.55 9.16
CA PHE A 163 -23.28 -6.72 9.14
C PHE A 163 -23.76 -7.35 7.83
N SER A 164 -23.14 -6.99 6.70
CA SER A 164 -23.40 -7.62 5.39
C SER A 164 -22.96 -9.08 5.35
N GLN A 165 -21.91 -9.48 6.10
CA GLN A 165 -21.47 -10.87 6.24
C GLN A 165 -22.47 -11.71 7.05
N ARG A 166 -23.25 -11.08 7.94
CA ARG A 166 -24.27 -11.76 8.77
C ARG A 166 -25.62 -11.97 8.06
N ARG A 167 -25.77 -11.52 6.82
CA ARG A 167 -26.95 -11.79 5.99
C ARG A 167 -26.63 -12.87 4.95
N PRO A 168 -26.71 -14.16 5.30
CA PRO A 168 -26.88 -15.18 4.27
C PRO A 168 -28.32 -15.05 3.75
N PHE A 169 -28.46 -14.71 2.46
CA PHE A 169 -29.67 -15.06 1.71
C PHE A 169 -29.36 -16.33 0.92
#